data_AF-A0A2D8P5X3-F1
#
_entry.id   AF-A0A2D8P5X3-F1
#
_cell.length_a   1.000
_cell.length_b   1.000
_cell.length_c   1.000
_cell.angle_alpha   90.00
_cell.angle_beta   90.00
_cell.angle_gamma   90.00
#
_symmetry.space_group_name_H-M   'P 1'
#
loop_
_entity.id
_entity.type
_entity.pdbx_description
1 polymer ?
#
loop_
_entity_poly.entity_id
_entity_poly.type
_entity_poly.pdbx_seq_one_letter_code
_entity_poly.pdbx_strand_id
1 'polypeptide(L)'
;MNRPWTDREGPIHKACLDYLRTQYPRALIHHSPNENSMTGKDVARLISKNKDMGMMPGFPDILMLHNGRFYGFEVKAEGNTQQENQKDAQRLIEANGGVYAVVRSIDDVMEVMRAAPSPWRSIGDIAAGMVEGVVK
;
A
#
# COMPACT_ATOMS: atom_id res chain seq x y z
N MET A 1 -34.57 -4.38 -10.16
CA MET A 1 -34.03 -5.49 -9.36
C MET A 1 -32.66 -5.08 -8.86
N ASN A 2 -32.45 -5.02 -7.54
CA ASN A 2 -31.13 -4.72 -6.97
C ASN A 2 -30.20 -5.91 -7.23
N ARG A 3 -29.01 -5.68 -7.80
CA ARG A 3 -27.98 -6.72 -7.90
C ARG A 3 -27.53 -7.10 -6.49
N PRO A 4 -27.34 -8.39 -6.17
CA PRO A 4 -26.77 -8.79 -4.90
C PRO A 4 -25.35 -8.19 -4.76
N TRP A 5 -25.03 -7.71 -3.55
CA TRP A 5 -23.67 -7.27 -3.25
C TRP A 5 -22.70 -8.42 -3.51
N THR A 6 -21.65 -8.14 -4.28
CA THR A 6 -20.61 -9.11 -4.61
C THR A 6 -19.27 -8.48 -4.26
N ASP A 7 -18.50 -9.15 -3.40
CA ASP A 7 -17.14 -8.76 -3.11
C ASP A 7 -16.24 -9.00 -4.33
N ARG A 8 -15.88 -7.92 -5.01
CA ARG A 8 -15.02 -7.96 -6.21
C ARG A 8 -13.54 -7.74 -5.87
N GLU A 9 -13.23 -7.21 -4.69
CA GLU A 9 -11.86 -6.86 -4.28
C GLU A 9 -11.21 -7.97 -3.46
N GLY A 10 -11.99 -8.69 -2.63
CA GLY A 10 -11.49 -9.77 -1.79
C GLY A 10 -10.75 -10.89 -2.53
N PRO A 11 -11.21 -11.38 -3.70
CA PRO A 11 -10.46 -12.35 -4.49
C PRO A 11 -9.10 -11.82 -4.96
N ILE A 12 -9.04 -10.56 -5.40
CA ILE A 12 -7.81 -9.90 -5.84
C ILE A 12 -6.87 -9.73 -4.65
N HIS A 13 -7.39 -9.27 -3.52
CA HIS A 13 -6.63 -9.10 -2.28
C HIS A 13 -5.95 -10.40 -1.86
N LYS A 14 -6.71 -11.50 -1.80
CA LYS A 14 -6.17 -12.82 -1.42
C LYS A 14 -5.09 -13.28 -2.40
N ALA A 15 -5.33 -13.14 -3.70
CA ALA A 15 -4.38 -13.52 -4.74
C ALA A 15 -3.06 -12.73 -4.62
N CYS A 16 -3.12 -11.42 -4.42
CA CYS A 16 -1.94 -10.57 -4.21
C CYS A 16 -1.21 -10.93 -2.90
N LEU A 17 -1.95 -11.16 -1.81
CA LEU A 17 -1.38 -11.53 -0.52
C LEU A 17 -0.63 -12.87 -0.59
N ASP A 18 -1.23 -13.88 -1.23
CA ASP A 18 -0.64 -15.20 -1.41
C ASP A 18 0.61 -15.15 -2.30
N TYR A 19 0.55 -14.39 -3.40
CA TYR A 19 1.71 -14.15 -4.26
C TYR A 19 2.86 -13.52 -3.47
N LEU A 20 2.61 -12.42 -2.74
CA LEU A 20 3.64 -11.71 -1.98
C LEU A 20 4.28 -12.61 -0.92
N ARG A 21 3.47 -13.37 -0.17
CA ARG A 21 3.97 -14.30 0.86
C ARG A 21 4.80 -15.44 0.27
N THR A 22 4.44 -15.89 -0.92
CA THR A 22 5.15 -16.97 -1.63
C THR A 22 6.49 -16.48 -2.19
N GLN A 23 6.49 -15.33 -2.87
CA GLN A 23 7.70 -14.81 -3.54
C GLN A 23 8.66 -14.12 -2.58
N TYR A 24 8.15 -13.54 -1.49
CA TYR A 24 8.94 -12.79 -0.52
C TYR A 24 8.77 -13.34 0.90
N PRO A 25 9.14 -14.60 1.17
CA PRO A 25 8.85 -15.28 2.44
C PRO A 25 9.56 -14.68 3.66
N ARG A 26 10.57 -13.81 3.45
CA ARG A 26 11.27 -13.08 4.51
C ARG A 26 10.80 -11.63 4.68
N ALA A 27 9.89 -11.16 3.83
CA ALA A 27 9.32 -9.83 3.98
C ALA A 27 8.29 -9.84 5.12
N LEU A 28 8.20 -8.73 5.85
CA LEU A 28 7.10 -8.53 6.80
C LEU A 28 5.89 -8.11 5.98
N ILE A 29 4.83 -8.93 5.98
CA ILE A 29 3.60 -8.66 5.22
C ILE A 29 2.41 -8.62 6.17
N HIS A 30 1.67 -7.52 6.17
CA HIS A 30 0.53 -7.28 7.03
C HIS A 30 -0.66 -6.77 6.20
N HIS A 31 -1.87 -7.21 6.53
CA HIS A 31 -3.10 -6.58 6.03
C HIS A 31 -3.64 -5.65 7.10
N SER A 32 -3.91 -4.39 6.72
CA SER A 32 -4.56 -3.40 7.59
C SER A 32 -6.05 -3.34 7.26
N PRO A 33 -6.95 -3.90 8.11
CA PRO A 33 -8.37 -3.85 7.89
C PRO A 33 -8.90 -2.44 8.23
N ASN A 34 -8.94 -1.55 7.24
CA ASN A 34 -9.33 -0.14 7.44
C ASN A 34 -10.79 0.16 7.09
N GLU A 35 -11.49 -0.78 6.44
CA GLU A 35 -12.88 -0.60 6.05
C GLU A 35 -13.80 -1.51 6.86
N ASN A 36 -14.64 -0.90 7.70
CA ASN A 36 -15.74 -1.58 8.37
C ASN A 36 -17.04 -1.15 7.66
N SER A 37 -17.73 -2.09 7.03
CA SER A 37 -19.04 -1.87 6.38
C SER A 37 -20.21 -1.70 7.37
N MET A 38 -19.90 -1.47 8.65
CA MET A 38 -20.88 -1.33 9.71
C MET A 38 -21.32 0.13 9.87
N THR A 39 -22.61 0.36 10.08
CA THR A 39 -23.17 1.70 10.34
C THR A 39 -23.77 1.76 11.74
N GLY A 40 -23.51 2.84 12.49
CA GLY A 40 -24.11 3.05 13.80
C GLY A 40 -23.27 3.92 14.74
N LYS A 41 -23.86 4.34 15.87
CA LYS A 41 -23.18 5.18 16.88
C LYS A 41 -21.96 4.48 17.49
N ASP A 42 -22.04 3.17 17.68
CA ASP A 42 -20.95 2.38 18.26
C ASP A 42 -19.75 2.26 17.31
N VAL A 43 -20.01 2.18 15.99
CA VAL A 43 -18.97 2.17 14.96
C VAL A 43 -18.27 3.52 14.88
N ALA A 44 -19.03 4.63 14.95
CA ALA A 44 -18.45 5.97 14.96
C ALA A 44 -17.53 6.18 16.18
N ARG A 45 -17.93 5.70 17.36
CA ARG A 45 -17.10 5.77 18.57
C ARG A 45 -15.84 4.91 18.44
N LEU A 46 -15.94 3.72 17.86
CA LEU A 46 -14.79 2.85 17.60
C LEU A 46 -13.81 3.51 16.61
N ILE A 47 -14.31 4.07 15.51
CA ILE A 47 -13.49 4.79 14.53
C ILE A 47 -12.79 5.99 15.18
N SER A 48 -13.51 6.77 15.99
CA SER A 48 -12.91 7.90 16.73
C SER A 48 -11.79 7.42 17.64
N LYS A 49 -12.06 6.40 18.46
CA LYS A 49 -11.05 5.80 19.35
C LYS A 49 -9.86 5.28 18.55
N ASN A 50 -10.07 4.60 17.44
CA ASN A 50 -8.99 4.06 16.63
C ASN A 50 -8.13 5.18 16.01
N LYS A 51 -8.74 6.29 15.56
CA LYS A 51 -8.00 7.49 15.11
C LYS A 51 -7.14 8.06 16.24
N ASP A 52 -7.69 8.18 17.45
CA ASP A 52 -6.95 8.66 18.63
C ASP A 52 -5.79 7.74 19.00
N MET A 53 -5.90 6.45 18.69
CA MET A 53 -4.86 5.43 18.88
C MET A 53 -3.89 5.30 17.68
N GLY A 54 -3.99 6.18 16.67
CA GLY A 54 -3.07 6.22 15.54
C GLY A 54 -3.55 5.53 14.26
N MET A 55 -4.82 5.15 14.15
CA MET A 55 -5.38 4.68 12.88
C MET A 55 -5.25 5.77 11.82
N MET A 56 -4.60 5.44 10.72
CA MET A 56 -4.46 6.31 9.56
C MET A 56 -5.58 6.00 8.55
N PRO A 57 -6.56 6.91 8.34
CA PRO A 57 -7.62 6.67 7.36
C PRO A 57 -7.04 6.57 5.94
N GLY A 58 -7.53 5.61 5.16
CA GLY A 58 -7.04 5.39 3.79
C GLY A 58 -5.66 4.71 3.71
N PHE A 59 -5.16 4.17 4.82
CA PHE A 59 -3.94 3.36 4.82
C PHE A 59 -4.13 2.10 3.95
N PRO A 60 -3.10 1.69 3.19
CA PRO A 60 -3.24 0.68 2.14
C PRO A 60 -3.66 -0.69 2.69
N ASP A 61 -4.37 -1.46 1.86
CA ASP A 61 -4.89 -2.77 2.23
C ASP A 61 -3.79 -3.76 2.61
N ILE A 62 -2.75 -3.88 1.78
CA ILE A 62 -1.64 -4.81 1.99
C ILE A 62 -0.35 -4.01 2.16
N LEU A 63 0.36 -4.33 3.22
CA LEU A 63 1.60 -3.69 3.63
C LEU A 63 2.73 -4.69 3.55
N MET A 64 3.85 -4.26 3.00
CA MET A 64 5.06 -5.06 2.95
C MET A 64 6.28 -4.23 3.29
N LEU A 65 7.07 -4.69 4.26
CA LEU A 65 8.42 -4.20 4.49
C LEU A 65 9.42 -5.22 3.93
N HIS A 66 10.17 -4.80 2.92
CA HIS A 66 11.12 -5.66 2.22
C HIS A 66 12.41 -4.91 1.90
N ASN A 67 13.55 -5.46 2.31
CA ASN A 67 14.88 -4.88 2.13
C ASN A 67 14.97 -3.41 2.59
N GLY A 68 14.31 -3.06 3.70
CA GLY A 68 14.32 -1.71 4.25
C GLY A 68 13.40 -0.71 3.53
N ARG A 69 12.61 -1.16 2.53
CA ARG A 69 11.62 -0.33 1.85
C ARG A 69 10.20 -0.76 2.23
N PHE A 70 9.37 0.24 2.51
CA PHE A 70 7.94 0.07 2.75
C PHE A 70 7.18 0.08 1.41
N TYR A 71 6.25 -0.85 1.26
CA TYR A 71 5.34 -0.97 0.13
C TYR A 71 3.91 -1.00 0.66
N GLY A 72 3.06 -0.14 0.10
CA GLY A 72 1.62 -0.12 0.31
C GLY A 72 0.89 -0.48 -0.97
N PHE A 73 0.11 -1.56 -0.95
CA PHE A 73 -0.74 -1.97 -2.05
C PHE A 73 -2.20 -1.74 -1.68
N GLU A 74 -2.83 -0.82 -2.41
CA GLU A 74 -4.26 -0.54 -2.32
C GLU A 74 -4.98 -1.37 -3.39
N VAL A 75 -5.81 -2.32 -2.96
CA VAL A 75 -6.47 -3.26 -3.86
C VAL A 75 -7.75 -2.63 -4.36
N LYS A 76 -7.93 -2.61 -5.68
CA LYS A 76 -9.18 -2.14 -6.31
C LYS A 76 -9.69 -3.14 -7.33
N ALA A 77 -11.01 -3.23 -7.45
CA ALA A 77 -11.65 -3.93 -8.55
C ALA A 77 -11.70 -3.04 -9.80
N GLU A 78 -11.95 -3.64 -10.96
CA GLU A 78 -12.18 -2.89 -12.19
C GLU A 78 -13.35 -1.89 -12.03
N GLY A 79 -13.11 -0.66 -12.48
CA GLY A 79 -14.03 0.47 -12.30
C GLY A 79 -14.04 1.13 -10.91
N ASN A 80 -13.34 0.58 -9.91
CA ASN A 80 -13.16 1.22 -8.61
C ASN A 80 -11.90 2.11 -8.61
N THR A 81 -12.00 3.26 -7.95
CA THR A 81 -10.94 4.27 -7.88
C THR A 81 -10.53 4.54 -6.44
N GLN A 82 -9.31 5.02 -6.26
CA GLN A 82 -8.79 5.45 -4.97
C GLN A 82 -9.58 6.65 -4.42
N GLN A 83 -9.91 6.61 -3.13
CA GLN A 83 -10.57 7.68 -2.38
C GLN A 83 -9.57 8.80 -1.99
N GLU A 84 -10.05 9.98 -1.59
CA GLU A 84 -9.16 11.12 -1.31
C GLU A 84 -8.23 10.87 -0.10
N ASN A 85 -8.74 10.27 0.97
CA ASN A 85 -7.93 9.86 2.13
C ASN A 85 -6.84 8.83 1.76
N GLN A 86 -7.11 7.95 0.80
CA GLN A 86 -6.14 6.99 0.29
C GLN A 86 -5.05 7.71 -0.54
N LYS A 87 -5.41 8.76 -1.30
CA LYS A 87 -4.42 9.63 -1.97
C LYS A 87 -3.57 10.42 -0.98
N ASP A 88 -4.16 10.90 0.11
CA ASP A 88 -3.40 11.53 1.22
C ASP A 88 -2.36 10.56 1.80
N ALA A 89 -2.79 9.31 2.05
CA ALA A 89 -1.88 8.27 2.54
C ALA A 89 -0.77 7.95 1.54
N GLN A 90 -1.11 7.84 0.25
CA GLN A 90 -0.13 7.69 -0.83
C GLN A 90 0.92 8.80 -0.81
N ARG A 91 0.49 10.07 -0.81
CA ARG A 91 1.39 11.23 -0.78
C ARG A 91 2.37 11.17 0.41
N LEU A 92 1.87 10.81 1.59
CA LEU A 92 2.70 10.68 2.79
C LEU A 92 3.68 9.51 2.69
N ILE A 93 3.25 8.36 2.21
CA ILE A 93 4.10 7.17 2.05
C ILE A 93 5.24 7.46 1.06
N GLU A 94 4.91 8.01 -0.10
CA GLU A 94 5.89 8.32 -1.16
C GLU A 94 6.87 9.41 -0.73
N ALA A 95 6.39 10.46 -0.05
CA ALA A 95 7.24 11.52 0.50
C ALA A 95 8.26 10.99 1.53
N ASN A 96 7.98 9.85 2.18
CA ASN A 96 8.88 9.18 3.12
C ASN A 96 9.67 8.03 2.47
N GLY A 97 9.73 7.97 1.15
CA GLY A 97 10.51 6.97 0.40
C GLY A 97 9.88 5.57 0.34
N GLY A 98 8.63 5.44 0.79
CA GLY A 98 7.83 4.25 0.54
C GLY A 98 7.34 4.19 -0.91
N VAL A 99 6.89 3.01 -1.32
CA VAL A 99 6.18 2.79 -2.58
C VAL A 99 4.72 2.59 -2.27
N TYR A 100 3.84 3.28 -3.00
CA TYR A 100 2.41 3.06 -2.94
C TYR A 100 1.90 2.73 -4.34
N ALA A 101 1.03 1.73 -4.45
CA ALA A 101 0.44 1.37 -5.73
C ALA A 101 -1.01 0.93 -5.56
N VAL A 102 -1.88 1.42 -6.46
CA VAL A 102 -3.21 0.85 -6.64
C VAL A 102 -3.08 -0.37 -7.55
N VAL A 103 -3.46 -1.54 -7.06
CA VAL A 103 -3.33 -2.82 -7.77
C VAL A 103 -4.69 -3.47 -7.99
N ARG A 104 -4.87 -4.05 -9.17
CA ARG A 104 -6.08 -4.76 -9.62
C ARG A 104 -5.81 -6.23 -9.93
N SER A 105 -4.55 -6.65 -9.85
CA SER A 105 -4.11 -7.99 -10.21
C SER A 105 -2.78 -8.34 -9.55
N ILE A 106 -2.39 -9.63 -9.65
CA ILE A 106 -1.03 -10.06 -9.32
C ILE A 106 -0.02 -9.40 -10.27
N ASP A 107 -0.35 -9.22 -11.55
CA ASP A 107 0.57 -8.65 -12.55
C ASP A 107 0.94 -7.21 -12.20
N ASP A 108 0.00 -6.42 -11.67
CA ASP A 108 0.26 -5.06 -11.18
C ASP A 108 1.26 -5.09 -10.02
N VAL A 109 1.10 -6.02 -9.07
CA VAL A 109 2.05 -6.21 -7.97
C VAL A 109 3.43 -6.60 -8.51
N MET A 110 3.48 -7.51 -9.48
CA MET A 110 4.73 -7.91 -10.12
C MET A 110 5.43 -6.75 -10.81
N GLU A 111 4.67 -5.90 -11.51
CA GLU A 111 5.20 -4.71 -12.16
C GLU A 111 5.78 -3.72 -11.15
N VAL A 112 5.03 -3.42 -10.08
CA VAL A 112 5.51 -2.56 -8.99
C VAL A 112 6.80 -3.10 -8.38
N MET A 113 6.86 -4.41 -8.09
CA MET A 113 8.05 -5.02 -7.51
C MET A 113 9.25 -5.04 -8.45
N ARG A 114 9.05 -5.08 -9.77
CA ARG A 114 10.13 -4.97 -10.77
C ARG A 114 10.61 -3.53 -10.95
N ALA A 115 9.70 -2.57 -10.92
CA ALA A 115 9.99 -1.16 -11.14
C ALA A 115 10.58 -0.47 -9.89
N ALA A 116 10.32 -1.02 -8.69
CA ALA A 116 10.75 -0.43 -7.45
C ALA A 116 12.29 -0.29 -7.40
N PRO A 117 12.82 0.93 -7.23
CA PRO A 117 14.26 1.14 -7.20
C PRO A 117 14.87 0.43 -5.99
N SER A 118 16.00 -0.23 -6.22
CA SER A 118 16.80 -0.84 -5.16
C SER A 118 17.01 0.18 -4.02
N PRO A 119 16.67 -0.17 -2.77
CA PRO A 119 17.00 0.68 -1.62
C PRO A 119 18.51 0.78 -1.41
N TRP A 120 19.27 -0.17 -1.97
CA TRP A 120 20.73 -0.14 -2.01
C TRP A 120 21.18 0.67 -3.22
N ARG A 121 21.92 1.75 -2.96
CA ARG A 121 22.67 2.49 -3.98
C ARG A 121 24.05 1.84 -4.15
N SER A 122 24.53 1.72 -5.38
CA SER A 122 25.92 1.33 -5.58
C SER A 122 26.84 2.43 -5.02
N ILE A 123 28.08 2.08 -4.68
CA ILE A 123 29.10 3.08 -4.32
C ILE A 123 29.25 4.13 -5.43
N GLY A 124 29.10 3.71 -6.70
CA GLY A 124 29.11 4.61 -7.86
C GLY A 124 27.96 5.63 -7.83
N ASP A 125 26.73 5.21 -7.51
CA ASP A 125 25.58 6.12 -7.41
C ASP A 125 25.71 7.11 -6.27
N ILE A 126 26.30 6.68 -5.14
CA ILE A 126 26.60 7.55 -4.01
C ILE A 126 27.66 8.59 -4.41
N ALA A 127 28.74 8.15 -5.06
CA ALA A 127 29.81 9.03 -5.50
C ALA A 127 29.32 10.06 -6.55
N ALA A 128 28.48 9.64 -7.50
CA ALA A 128 27.91 10.52 -8.51
C ALA A 128 27.06 11.65 -7.89
N GLY A 129 26.20 11.32 -6.92
CA GLY A 129 25.39 12.31 -6.22
C GLY A 129 26.18 13.29 -5.34
N MET A 130 27.35 12.88 -4.85
CA MET A 130 28.25 13.79 -4.11
C MET A 130 28.94 14.81 -5.03
N VAL A 131 29.22 14.46 -6.29
CA VAL A 131 29.81 15.38 -7.27
C VAL A 131 28.79 16.43 -7.74
N GLU A 132 27.54 16.04 -7.95
CA GLU A 132 26.46 16.97 -8.32
C GLU A 132 26.13 18.00 -7.22
N GLY A 133 26.33 17.66 -5.95
CA GLY A 133 26.15 18.56 -4.81
C GLY A 133 27.25 19.62 -4.63
N VAL A 134 28.37 19.53 -5.36
CA VAL A 134 29.51 20.46 -5.29
C VAL A 134 29.47 21.51 -6.41
N VAL A 135 28.61 21.33 -7.41
CA VAL A 135 28.39 22.28 -8.51
C VAL A 135 27.06 23.00 -8.32
N LYS A 136 26.94 23.78 -7.24
CA LYS A 136 26.03 24.93 -7.12
C LYS A 136 26.71 26.04 -6.32
#